data_AF-A0A7J9LM28-F1
#
_entry.id   AF-A0A7J9LM28-F1
#
_cell.length_a   1.000
_cell.length_b   1.000
_cell.length_c   1.000
_cell.angle_alpha   90.00
_cell.angle_beta   90.00
_cell.angle_gamma   90.00
#
_symmetry.space_group_name_H-M   'P 1'
#
loop_
_entity.id
_entity.type
_entity.pdbx_description
1 polymer ?
#
loop_
_entity_poly.entity_id
_entity_poly.type
_entity_poly.pdbx_seq_one_letter_code
_entity_poly.pdbx_strand_id
1 'polypeptide(L)'
;MEVLFIDKNLLTGEIPDCWNQLESLTFLNLGNNNLTGKIPPSLGRTGLDWLNLRNNSMFGELPSTLQNLTNLSILDLSENHFSGNIPTWIGDKLSTLMILSLRSNNFDGQIPHKICDLQYLQNLDLSRNNILGAIPKCFSNLSAMANRSYDNNYSYDWGGTTLIYLSALLVLKGREDEYSSILGLVTSMDLSANSLTGEIPKEIGILVELRSLNLSGNLLIGNIPDEIGNMELMESLDLSMNQLNGEIPPSFSNLNFLNHFNVSYNNLTGQIPTSTQLQSFENFSYMGNYLCGPPLTKNCSTKGLPTDVANNGSSSEGGKVNWLYVSIVLGFIMGFWGVVAPLFF
;
A
#
# COMPACT_ATOMS: atom_id res chain seq x y z
N MET A 1 15.13 12.24 29.69
CA MET A 1 15.55 11.94 28.31
C MET A 1 14.30 12.04 27.46
N GLU A 2 14.27 12.95 26.48
CA GLU A 2 13.09 13.21 25.65
C GLU A 2 13.18 12.56 24.26
N VAL A 3 14.39 12.40 23.73
CA VAL A 3 14.69 11.74 22.45
C VAL A 3 15.62 10.58 22.68
N LEU A 4 15.32 9.45 22.03
CA LEU A 4 16.24 8.33 21.88
C LEU A 4 16.20 7.84 20.44
N PHE A 5 17.21 8.22 19.66
CA PHE A 5 17.42 7.76 18.29
C PHE A 5 18.68 6.91 18.23
N ILE A 6 18.49 5.61 18.03
CA ILE A 6 19.56 4.62 17.85
C ILE A 6 19.24 3.69 16.67
N ASP A 7 18.51 4.23 15.70
CA ASP A 7 18.16 3.56 14.46
C ASP A 7 19.38 3.30 13.58
N LYS A 8 19.23 2.40 12.59
CA LYS A 8 20.28 2.06 11.60
C LYS A 8 21.55 1.52 12.25
N ASN A 9 21.38 0.64 13.22
CA ASN A 9 22.45 -0.04 13.94
C ASN A 9 22.31 -1.57 13.83
N LEU A 10 23.16 -2.31 14.55
CA LEU A 10 23.13 -3.77 14.63
C LEU A 10 22.70 -4.24 16.02
N LEU A 11 21.83 -3.49 16.71
CA LEU A 11 21.38 -3.84 18.05
C LEU A 11 20.58 -5.16 18.01
N THR A 12 20.83 -6.04 18.96
CA THR A 12 20.21 -7.37 19.06
C THR A 12 19.54 -7.57 20.41
N GLY A 13 18.66 -8.57 20.49
CA GLY A 13 17.98 -8.95 21.72
C GLY A 13 16.65 -8.22 21.89
N GLU A 14 16.03 -8.42 23.05
CA GLU A 14 14.71 -7.86 23.34
C GLU A 14 14.80 -6.41 23.83
N ILE A 15 13.75 -5.63 23.54
CA ILE A 15 13.58 -4.31 24.14
C ILE A 15 13.25 -4.51 25.64
N PRO A 16 14.06 -3.98 26.57
CA PRO A 16 13.84 -4.20 28.01
C PRO A 16 12.51 -3.63 28.51
N ASP A 17 11.85 -4.31 29.44
CA ASP A 17 10.57 -3.86 30.02
C ASP A 17 10.76 -2.92 31.23
N CYS A 18 11.39 -1.77 31.01
CA CYS A 18 11.66 -0.77 32.07
C CYS A 18 11.45 0.69 31.63
N TRP A 19 10.61 0.93 30.62
CA TRP A 19 10.39 2.27 30.03
C TRP A 19 9.58 3.20 30.91
N ASN A 20 8.93 2.69 31.95
CA ASN A 20 8.15 3.48 32.90
C ASN A 20 8.99 4.46 33.73
N GLN A 21 10.32 4.39 33.64
CA GLN A 21 11.24 5.35 34.27
C GLN A 21 11.56 6.55 33.37
N LEU A 22 11.21 6.49 32.08
CA LEU A 22 11.50 7.49 31.07
C LEU A 22 10.25 8.33 30.78
N GLU A 23 9.67 8.94 31.81
CA GLU A 23 8.39 9.66 31.72
C GLU A 23 8.41 10.83 30.72
N SER A 24 9.57 11.46 30.52
CA SER A 24 9.74 12.56 29.56
C SER A 24 10.02 12.09 28.13
N LEU A 25 10.09 10.79 27.85
CA LEU A 25 10.43 10.30 26.51
C LEU A 25 9.28 10.58 25.53
N THR A 26 9.57 11.35 24.49
CA THR A 26 8.61 11.82 23.48
C THR A 26 8.88 11.21 22.11
N PHE A 27 10.15 11.02 21.75
CA PHE A 27 10.54 10.47 20.44
C PHE A 27 11.44 9.25 20.61
N LEU A 28 10.97 8.11 20.12
CA LEU A 28 11.71 6.85 20.15
C LEU A 28 11.86 6.29 18.75
N ASN A 29 13.10 6.24 18.27
CA ASN A 29 13.45 5.61 17.01
C ASN A 29 14.48 4.49 17.23
N LEU A 30 14.00 3.25 17.10
CA LEU A 30 14.77 2.02 17.17
C LEU A 30 14.80 1.29 15.82
N GLY A 31 14.34 1.93 14.75
CA GLY A 31 14.16 1.28 13.46
C GLY A 31 15.48 0.81 12.83
N ASN A 32 15.42 -0.13 11.89
CA ASN A 32 16.58 -0.69 11.18
C ASN A 32 17.65 -1.22 12.15
N ASN A 33 17.25 -2.20 12.96
CA ASN A 33 18.13 -2.95 13.87
C ASN A 33 17.80 -4.45 13.75
N ASN A 34 18.36 -5.28 14.63
CA ASN A 34 18.07 -6.72 14.71
C ASN A 34 17.41 -7.07 16.07
N LEU A 35 16.51 -6.19 16.54
CA LEU A 35 15.78 -6.38 17.79
C LEU A 35 14.75 -7.49 17.65
N THR A 36 14.54 -8.26 18.72
CA THR A 36 13.63 -9.40 18.77
C THR A 36 12.62 -9.26 19.91
N GLY A 37 11.73 -10.25 20.06
CA GLY A 37 10.77 -10.29 21.16
C GLY A 37 9.53 -9.45 20.90
N LYS A 38 8.76 -9.22 21.97
CA LYS A 38 7.50 -8.45 21.92
C LYS A 38 7.74 -6.99 22.28
N ILE A 39 6.80 -6.11 21.92
CA ILE A 39 6.79 -4.74 22.46
C ILE A 39 6.58 -4.83 23.98
N PRO A 40 7.48 -4.26 24.81
CA PRO A 40 7.35 -4.32 26.26
C PRO A 40 6.14 -3.48 26.74
N PRO A 41 5.28 -4.01 27.64
CA PRO A 41 4.12 -3.27 28.11
C PRO A 41 4.44 -1.93 28.78
N SER A 42 5.62 -1.79 29.41
CA SER A 42 6.07 -0.53 30.01
C SER A 42 6.22 0.61 29.01
N LEU A 43 6.38 0.32 27.71
CA LEU A 43 6.46 1.35 26.67
C LEU A 43 5.16 2.16 26.60
N GLY A 44 4.01 1.52 26.83
CA GLY A 44 2.70 2.17 26.94
C GLY A 44 2.50 3.01 28.22
N ARG A 45 3.56 3.24 29.01
CA ARG A 45 3.54 4.16 30.17
C ARG A 45 4.40 5.41 29.95
N THR A 46 4.88 5.61 28.73
CA THR A 46 5.63 6.80 28.31
C THR A 46 4.69 7.86 27.74
N GLY A 47 5.22 9.03 27.39
CA GLY A 47 4.50 10.12 26.73
C GLY A 47 4.92 10.27 25.27
N LEU A 48 5.01 9.16 24.53
CA LEU A 48 5.50 9.16 23.15
C LEU A 48 4.54 9.85 22.18
N ASP A 49 5.10 10.75 21.37
CA ASP A 49 4.48 11.32 20.19
C ASP A 49 4.95 10.59 18.92
N TRP A 50 6.14 9.98 18.95
CA TRP A 50 6.68 9.19 17.84
C TRP A 50 7.28 7.87 18.32
N LEU A 51 6.73 6.77 17.82
CA LEU A 51 7.27 5.43 18.00
C LEU A 51 7.63 4.80 16.64
N ASN A 52 8.91 4.57 16.42
CA ASN A 52 9.42 3.86 15.25
C ASN A 52 10.21 2.61 15.67
N LEU A 53 9.66 1.44 15.32
CA LEU A 53 10.26 0.12 15.52
C LEU A 53 10.50 -0.60 14.18
N ARG A 54 10.42 0.12 13.06
CA ARG A 54 10.48 -0.43 11.70
C ARG A 54 11.70 -1.33 11.47
N ASN A 55 11.57 -2.34 10.63
CA ASN A 55 12.69 -3.15 10.13
C ASN A 55 13.53 -3.73 11.28
N ASN A 56 12.90 -4.64 12.02
CA ASN A 56 13.45 -5.44 13.10
C ASN A 56 12.91 -6.88 12.96
N SER A 57 13.16 -7.74 13.95
CA SER A 57 12.62 -9.11 14.04
C SER A 57 11.64 -9.27 15.21
N MET A 58 10.88 -8.22 15.53
CA MET A 58 9.91 -8.23 16.62
C MET A 58 8.64 -8.98 16.24
N PHE A 59 7.97 -9.61 17.21
CA PHE A 59 6.82 -10.48 16.96
C PHE A 59 5.75 -10.42 18.05
N GLY A 60 4.63 -11.09 17.79
CA GLY A 60 3.49 -11.19 18.70
C GLY A 60 2.45 -10.09 18.49
N GLU A 61 1.41 -10.10 19.33
CA GLU A 61 0.34 -9.11 19.27
C GLU A 61 0.75 -7.77 19.87
N LEU A 62 0.11 -6.68 19.41
CA LEU A 62 0.30 -5.35 19.98
C LEU A 62 -0.24 -5.30 21.42
N PRO A 63 0.59 -4.96 22.43
CA PRO A 63 0.14 -4.94 23.81
C PRO A 63 -0.88 -3.81 24.03
N SER A 64 -1.96 -4.11 24.75
CA SER A 64 -3.05 -3.15 25.02
C SER A 64 -2.60 -1.90 25.78
N THR A 65 -1.44 -1.92 26.44
CA THR A 65 -0.89 -0.74 27.12
C THR A 65 -0.54 0.39 26.15
N LEU A 66 -0.29 0.10 24.86
CA LEU A 66 -0.05 1.15 23.85
C LEU A 66 -1.25 2.08 23.65
N GLN A 67 -2.47 1.65 24.04
CA GLN A 67 -3.66 2.49 24.00
C GLN A 67 -3.54 3.75 24.88
N ASN A 68 -2.57 3.80 25.80
CA ASN A 68 -2.34 4.93 26.68
C ASN A 68 -1.49 6.04 26.02
N LEU A 69 -0.87 5.78 24.86
CA LEU A 69 -0.05 6.76 24.14
C LEU A 69 -0.92 7.74 23.34
N THR A 70 -1.80 8.48 24.01
CA THR A 70 -2.85 9.28 23.35
C THR A 70 -2.34 10.48 22.52
N ASN A 71 -1.07 10.84 22.69
CA ASN A 71 -0.40 11.91 21.93
C ASN A 71 0.35 11.39 20.68
N LEU A 72 0.31 10.07 20.45
CA LEU A 72 1.06 9.44 19.38
C LEU A 72 0.61 9.94 18.01
N SER A 73 1.52 10.64 17.32
CA SER A 73 1.34 11.18 15.98
C SER A 73 1.88 10.24 14.91
N ILE A 74 2.94 9.49 15.19
CA ILE A 74 3.52 8.50 14.27
C ILE A 74 3.70 7.16 14.99
N LEU A 75 3.09 6.12 14.42
CA LEU A 75 3.31 4.73 14.78
C LEU A 75 3.83 3.97 13.55
N ASP A 76 5.12 3.66 13.54
CA ASP A 76 5.74 2.84 12.49
C ASP A 76 6.26 1.53 13.08
N LEU A 77 5.55 0.44 12.75
CA LEU A 77 5.86 -0.93 13.14
C LEU A 77 6.17 -1.80 11.92
N SER A 78 6.41 -1.19 10.77
CA SER A 78 6.57 -1.91 9.50
C SER A 78 7.78 -2.84 9.48
N GLU A 79 7.76 -3.84 8.60
CA GLU A 79 8.88 -4.78 8.38
C GLU A 79 9.28 -5.50 9.67
N ASN A 80 8.34 -6.23 10.25
CA ASN A 80 8.50 -7.05 11.45
C ASN A 80 7.67 -8.35 11.31
N HIS A 81 7.44 -9.05 12.41
CA HIS A 81 6.64 -10.28 12.49
C HIS A 81 5.46 -10.14 13.46
N PHE A 82 4.89 -8.93 13.61
CA PHE A 82 3.72 -8.70 14.47
C PHE A 82 2.49 -9.44 13.91
N SER A 83 1.67 -9.98 14.80
CA SER A 83 0.57 -10.88 14.45
C SER A 83 -0.74 -10.51 15.16
N GLY A 84 -1.82 -11.21 14.80
CA GLY A 84 -3.17 -10.99 15.33
C GLY A 84 -3.90 -9.85 14.64
N ASN A 85 -5.07 -9.50 15.14
CA ASN A 85 -5.90 -8.46 14.55
C ASN A 85 -5.32 -7.06 14.80
N ILE A 86 -5.55 -6.14 13.87
CA ILE A 86 -5.37 -4.71 14.11
C ILE A 86 -6.33 -4.29 15.25
N PRO A 87 -5.83 -3.80 16.40
CA PRO A 87 -6.70 -3.50 17.54
C PRO A 87 -7.58 -2.28 17.33
N THR A 88 -8.83 -2.32 17.82
CA THR A 88 -9.78 -1.19 17.73
C THR A 88 -9.30 0.05 18.49
N TRP A 89 -8.50 -0.15 19.55
CA TRP A 89 -7.98 0.93 20.37
C TRP A 89 -7.07 1.90 19.61
N ILE A 90 -6.50 1.49 18.47
CA ILE A 90 -5.75 2.40 17.59
C ILE A 90 -6.67 3.56 17.18
N GLY A 91 -7.86 3.26 16.67
CA GLY A 91 -8.85 4.26 16.30
C GLY A 91 -9.53 4.93 17.50
N ASP A 92 -9.80 4.17 18.57
CA ASP A 92 -10.54 4.70 19.73
C ASP A 92 -9.71 5.62 20.64
N LYS A 93 -8.38 5.45 20.69
CA LYS A 93 -7.52 6.10 21.70
C LYS A 93 -6.43 6.98 21.11
N LEU A 94 -5.90 6.65 19.93
CA LEU A 94 -4.81 7.41 19.31
C LEU A 94 -5.35 8.50 18.40
N SER A 95 -6.21 9.38 18.93
CA SER A 95 -6.94 10.36 18.12
C SER A 95 -6.06 11.42 17.45
N THR A 96 -4.79 11.53 17.85
CA THR A 96 -3.78 12.44 17.27
C THR A 96 -2.96 11.79 16.15
N LEU A 97 -3.19 10.50 15.86
CA LEU A 97 -2.39 9.73 14.93
C LEU A 97 -2.50 10.27 13.50
N MET A 98 -1.35 10.57 12.91
CA MET A 98 -1.20 11.11 11.56
C MET A 98 -0.65 10.06 10.60
N ILE A 99 0.20 9.17 11.11
CA ILE A 99 0.83 8.10 10.32
C ILE A 99 0.71 6.79 11.07
N LEU A 100 0.09 5.82 10.39
CA LEU A 100 0.02 4.44 10.82
C LEU A 100 0.66 3.56 9.75
N SER A 101 1.82 2.98 10.06
CA SER A 101 2.48 2.02 9.20
C SER A 101 2.61 0.67 9.91
N LEU A 102 1.87 -0.32 9.41
CA LEU A 102 1.88 -1.72 9.83
C LEU A 102 2.37 -2.65 8.70
N ARG A 103 2.93 -2.08 7.64
CA ARG A 103 3.35 -2.78 6.42
C ARG A 103 4.27 -3.97 6.70
N SER A 104 4.15 -5.03 5.91
CA SER A 104 5.07 -6.19 5.96
C SER A 104 5.15 -6.80 7.36
N ASN A 105 4.01 -7.28 7.84
CA ASN A 105 3.85 -8.00 9.10
C ASN A 105 2.93 -9.22 8.87
N ASN A 106 2.45 -9.83 9.95
CA ASN A 106 1.55 -10.97 9.94
C ASN A 106 0.14 -10.61 10.48
N PHE A 107 -0.27 -9.34 10.42
CA PHE A 107 -1.60 -8.92 10.87
C PHE A 107 -2.70 -9.60 10.05
N ASP A 108 -3.78 -10.02 10.72
CA ASP A 108 -4.92 -10.69 10.11
C ASP A 108 -6.25 -10.08 10.57
N GLY A 109 -7.35 -10.77 10.28
CA GLY A 109 -8.70 -10.27 10.57
C GLY A 109 -9.08 -9.11 9.65
N GLN A 110 -10.07 -8.31 10.08
CA GLN A 110 -10.62 -7.21 9.28
C GLN A 110 -10.04 -5.86 9.71
N ILE A 111 -10.02 -4.90 8.78
CA ILE A 111 -9.75 -3.50 9.10
C ILE A 111 -10.85 -2.99 10.05
N PRO A 112 -10.52 -2.58 11.29
CA PRO A 112 -11.51 -2.08 12.23
C PRO A 112 -12.15 -0.78 11.74
N HIS A 113 -13.49 -0.68 11.82
CA HIS A 113 -14.22 0.55 11.51
C HIS A 113 -13.74 1.76 12.32
N LYS A 114 -13.15 1.53 13.50
CA LYS A 114 -12.57 2.57 14.36
C LYS A 114 -11.42 3.33 13.74
N ILE A 115 -10.73 2.79 12.74
CA ILE A 115 -9.72 3.55 11.98
C ILE A 115 -10.34 4.80 11.35
N CYS A 116 -11.63 4.76 11.00
CA CYS A 116 -12.37 5.90 10.45
C CYS A 116 -12.55 7.07 11.44
N ASP A 117 -12.29 6.87 12.73
CA ASP A 117 -12.37 7.91 13.76
C ASP A 117 -11.07 8.76 13.82
N LEU A 118 -10.01 8.36 13.11
CA LEU A 118 -8.72 9.06 13.07
C LEU A 118 -8.74 10.26 12.12
N GLN A 119 -9.27 11.39 12.59
CA GLN A 119 -9.48 12.58 11.77
C GLN A 119 -8.20 13.23 11.23
N TYR A 120 -7.06 13.02 11.90
CA TYR A 120 -5.75 13.56 11.52
C TYR A 120 -4.91 12.60 10.68
N LEU A 121 -5.39 11.39 10.41
CA LEU A 121 -4.64 10.38 9.67
C LEU A 121 -4.40 10.84 8.24
N GLN A 122 -3.13 10.94 7.85
CA GLN A 122 -2.69 11.33 6.52
C GLN A 122 -2.07 10.16 5.76
N ASN A 123 -1.42 9.23 6.48
CA ASN A 123 -0.80 8.06 5.86
C ASN A 123 -1.26 6.79 6.58
N LEU A 124 -1.89 5.89 5.81
CA LEU A 124 -2.31 4.57 6.25
C LEU A 124 -1.64 3.51 5.38
N ASP A 125 -0.68 2.79 5.95
CA ASP A 125 -0.02 1.68 5.27
C ASP A 125 -0.27 0.37 6.04
N LEU A 126 -1.15 -0.46 5.48
CA LEU A 126 -1.48 -1.79 5.97
C LEU A 126 -0.99 -2.89 5.01
N SER A 127 -0.16 -2.53 4.03
CA SER A 127 0.21 -3.42 2.94
C SER A 127 1.01 -4.63 3.39
N ARG A 128 1.00 -5.70 2.58
CA ARG A 128 1.80 -6.93 2.83
C ARG A 128 1.51 -7.53 4.21
N ASN A 129 0.24 -7.83 4.45
CA ASN A 129 -0.26 -8.51 5.64
C ASN A 129 -1.24 -9.63 5.20
N ASN A 130 -1.95 -10.23 6.15
CA ASN A 130 -2.97 -11.26 5.92
C ASN A 130 -4.39 -10.70 6.17
N ILE A 131 -4.63 -9.41 5.90
CA ILE A 131 -5.90 -8.75 6.22
C ILE A 131 -6.99 -9.24 5.27
N LEU A 132 -8.17 -9.48 5.86
CA LEU A 132 -9.35 -10.05 5.22
C LEU A 132 -10.52 -9.06 5.25
N GLY A 133 -11.57 -9.41 4.51
CA GLY A 133 -12.84 -8.67 4.50
C GLY A 133 -12.83 -7.47 3.57
N ALA A 134 -13.89 -6.66 3.68
CA ALA A 134 -14.11 -5.53 2.78
C ALA A 134 -13.41 -4.25 3.27
N ILE A 135 -13.07 -3.38 2.32
CA ILE A 135 -12.61 -2.03 2.62
C ILE A 135 -13.75 -1.25 3.31
N PRO A 136 -13.53 -0.65 4.49
CA PRO A 136 -14.56 0.09 5.20
C PRO A 136 -15.09 1.30 4.42
N LYS A 137 -16.41 1.36 4.22
CA LYS A 137 -17.08 2.51 3.57
C LYS A 137 -16.90 3.83 4.34
N CYS A 138 -16.61 3.76 5.64
CA CYS A 138 -16.38 4.93 6.48
C CYS A 138 -15.02 5.60 6.27
N PHE A 139 -14.16 5.11 5.37
CA PHE A 139 -12.91 5.78 5.05
C PHE A 139 -13.11 7.22 4.56
N SER A 140 -14.28 7.57 4.04
CA SER A 140 -14.69 8.95 3.76
C SER A 140 -14.65 9.89 4.97
N ASN A 141 -14.61 9.37 6.21
CA ASN A 141 -14.50 10.17 7.44
C ASN A 141 -13.06 10.60 7.77
N LEU A 142 -12.05 10.11 7.05
CA LEU A 142 -10.64 10.48 7.26
C LEU A 142 -10.40 11.92 6.78
N SER A 143 -10.71 12.87 7.66
CA SER A 143 -10.85 14.28 7.34
C SER A 143 -9.57 14.92 6.81
N ALA A 144 -8.40 14.52 7.32
CA ALA A 144 -7.10 15.00 6.82
C ALA A 144 -6.78 14.54 5.39
N MET A 145 -7.39 13.45 4.91
CA MET A 145 -7.29 13.00 3.51
C MET A 145 -8.42 13.54 2.61
N ALA A 146 -9.44 14.17 3.21
CA ALA A 146 -10.60 14.71 2.50
C ALA A 146 -10.60 16.25 2.39
N ASN A 147 -9.96 16.94 3.34
CA ASN A 147 -10.04 18.40 3.46
C ASN A 147 -8.65 19.04 3.48
N ARG A 148 -8.44 19.99 2.56
CA ARG A 148 -7.21 20.79 2.42
C ARG A 148 -6.77 21.60 3.65
N SER A 149 -7.65 21.78 4.64
CA SER A 149 -7.39 22.65 5.80
C SER A 149 -6.45 22.04 6.85
N TYR A 150 -6.05 20.77 6.70
CA TYR A 150 -5.16 20.09 7.64
C TYR A 150 -3.69 20.28 7.23
N ASP A 151 -3.23 21.53 7.24
CA ASP A 151 -1.82 21.86 7.04
C ASP A 151 -1.09 21.75 8.39
N ASN A 152 -0.56 20.57 8.69
CA ASN A 152 0.19 20.32 9.93
C ASN A 152 1.68 20.49 9.66
N ASN A 153 2.31 21.39 10.41
CA ASN A 153 3.76 21.57 10.37
C ASN A 153 4.41 20.54 11.32
N TYR A 154 5.15 19.58 10.78
CA TYR A 154 5.78 18.46 11.52
C TYR A 154 7.10 18.87 12.20
N SER A 155 7.14 20.07 12.76
CA SER A 155 8.32 20.65 13.40
C SER A 155 8.09 20.89 14.88
N TYR A 156 8.91 20.28 15.73
CA TYR A 156 8.98 20.60 17.15
C TYR A 156 10.10 21.59 17.41
N ASP A 157 9.77 22.70 18.09
CA ASP A 157 10.77 23.66 18.58
C ASP A 157 11.38 23.15 19.88
N TRP A 158 12.67 22.81 19.83
CA TRP A 158 13.45 22.43 20.99
C TRP A 158 14.30 23.61 21.46
N GLY A 159 13.88 24.20 22.58
CA GLY A 159 14.67 25.21 23.29
C GLY A 159 15.00 26.46 22.46
N GLY A 160 14.18 26.80 21.45
CA GLY A 160 14.28 28.01 20.64
C GLY A 160 15.42 28.02 19.61
N THR A 161 16.15 26.90 19.41
CA THR A 161 17.31 26.84 18.51
C THR A 161 17.43 25.58 17.66
N THR A 162 16.78 24.47 18.03
CA THR A 162 16.86 23.20 17.28
C THR A 162 15.46 22.75 16.86
N LEU A 163 15.23 22.59 15.55
CA LEU A 163 13.99 22.03 15.01
C LEU A 163 14.16 20.52 14.83
N ILE A 164 13.30 19.73 15.46
CA ILE A 164 13.18 18.30 15.15
C ILE A 164 12.07 18.15 14.13
N TYR A 165 12.43 17.66 12.94
CA TYR A 165 11.47 17.23 11.94
C TYR A 165 11.18 15.75 12.16
N LEU A 166 9.90 15.42 12.26
CA LEU A 166 9.49 14.03 12.19
C LEU A 166 9.83 13.50 10.79
N SER A 167 10.30 12.26 10.70
CA SER A 167 10.46 11.57 9.42
C SER A 167 9.64 10.28 9.41
N ALA A 168 9.11 9.96 8.24
CA ALA A 168 8.46 8.69 8.00
C ALA A 168 8.84 8.22 6.61
N LEU A 169 8.98 6.92 6.47
CA LEU A 169 9.29 6.33 5.19
C LEU A 169 8.00 5.78 4.58
N LEU A 170 7.69 6.28 3.39
CA LEU A 170 6.43 6.05 2.70
C LEU A 170 6.69 5.34 1.37
N VAL A 171 5.78 4.46 0.98
CA VAL A 171 5.81 3.79 -0.32
C VAL A 171 4.84 4.47 -1.27
N LEU A 172 5.38 5.25 -2.21
CA LEU A 172 4.59 6.03 -3.16
C LEU A 172 5.16 5.83 -4.56
N LYS A 173 4.30 5.75 -5.58
CA LYS A 173 4.72 5.61 -6.99
C LYS A 173 5.67 4.42 -7.23
N GLY A 174 5.50 3.33 -6.48
CA GLY A 174 6.34 2.14 -6.55
C GLY A 174 7.76 2.31 -5.99
N ARG A 175 8.02 3.38 -5.23
CA ARG A 175 9.31 3.66 -4.58
C ARG A 175 9.13 3.92 -3.10
N GLU A 176 10.16 3.58 -2.34
CA GLU A 176 10.22 3.77 -0.90
C GLU A 176 11.14 4.97 -0.62
N ASP A 177 10.58 6.04 -0.07
CA ASP A 177 11.30 7.30 0.15
C ASP A 177 11.10 7.80 1.59
N GLU A 178 12.14 8.39 2.18
CA GLU A 178 12.06 9.03 3.50
C GLU A 178 11.56 10.48 3.35
N TYR A 179 10.41 10.77 3.96
CA TYR A 179 9.79 12.08 4.00
C TYR A 179 10.02 12.72 5.36
N SER A 180 10.43 13.98 5.38
CA SER A 180 10.64 14.74 6.62
C SER A 180 9.99 16.11 6.56
N SER A 181 10.68 17.13 6.04
CA SER A 181 10.19 18.52 6.00
C SER A 181 8.90 18.74 5.20
N ILE A 182 8.53 17.80 4.33
CA ILE A 182 7.32 17.83 3.50
C ILE A 182 6.32 16.73 3.88
N LEU A 183 6.53 16.02 5.00
CA LEU A 183 5.74 14.87 5.40
C LEU A 183 4.24 15.22 5.49
N GLY A 184 3.92 16.42 5.97
CA GLY A 184 2.54 16.90 6.09
C GLY A 184 1.81 17.21 4.80
N LEU A 185 2.52 17.23 3.67
CA LEU A 185 1.92 17.49 2.35
C LEU A 185 1.52 16.20 1.63
N VAL A 186 1.84 15.04 2.21
CA VAL A 186 1.75 13.75 1.55
C VAL A 186 0.71 12.90 2.26
N THR A 187 -0.30 12.53 1.48
CA THR A 187 -1.42 11.71 1.91
C THR A 187 -1.42 10.41 1.12
N SER A 188 -1.48 9.28 1.81
CA SER A 188 -1.41 7.98 1.17
C SER A 188 -2.23 6.92 1.88
N MET A 189 -2.76 6.00 1.08
CA MET A 189 -3.45 4.80 1.54
C MET A 189 -2.92 3.61 0.75
N ASP A 190 -2.15 2.75 1.42
CA ASP A 190 -1.64 1.50 0.86
C ASP A 190 -2.24 0.31 1.62
N LEU A 191 -3.09 -0.44 0.93
CA LEU A 191 -3.74 -1.66 1.41
C LEU A 191 -3.32 -2.87 0.57
N SER A 192 -2.25 -2.74 -0.23
CA SER A 192 -1.85 -3.73 -1.21
C SER A 192 -1.32 -5.03 -0.58
N ALA A 193 -1.28 -6.10 -1.38
CA ALA A 193 -0.76 -7.39 -0.98
C ALA A 193 -1.40 -7.91 0.32
N ASN A 194 -2.73 -7.99 0.32
CA ASN A 194 -3.55 -8.54 1.38
C ASN A 194 -4.56 -9.55 0.78
N SER A 195 -5.58 -9.93 1.54
CA SER A 195 -6.69 -10.78 1.08
C SER A 195 -8.03 -10.04 1.18
N LEU A 196 -8.04 -8.74 0.87
CA LEU A 196 -9.25 -7.91 0.89
C LEU A 196 -10.22 -8.36 -0.21
N THR A 197 -11.50 -8.41 0.13
CA THR A 197 -12.60 -8.86 -0.75
C THR A 197 -13.68 -7.79 -0.90
N GLY A 198 -14.69 -8.07 -1.72
CA GLY A 198 -15.79 -7.13 -1.96
C GLY A 198 -15.43 -6.03 -2.95
N GLU A 199 -16.29 -5.03 -3.04
CA GLU A 199 -16.15 -3.92 -3.97
C GLU A 199 -15.28 -2.80 -3.38
N ILE A 200 -14.63 -2.02 -4.25
CA ILE A 200 -14.03 -0.76 -3.84
C ILE A 200 -15.15 0.21 -3.47
N PRO A 201 -15.21 0.74 -2.24
CA PRO A 201 -16.28 1.62 -1.82
C PRO A 201 -16.19 2.96 -2.56
N LYS A 202 -17.28 3.37 -3.20
CA LYS A 202 -17.35 4.67 -3.89
C LYS A 202 -17.06 5.86 -2.98
N GLU A 203 -17.31 5.70 -1.68
CA GLU A 203 -17.02 6.69 -0.65
C GLU A 203 -15.53 7.06 -0.59
N ILE A 204 -14.62 6.23 -1.12
CA ILE A 204 -13.19 6.55 -1.20
C ILE A 204 -12.92 7.79 -2.06
N GLY A 205 -13.79 8.08 -3.03
CA GLY A 205 -13.69 9.28 -3.87
C GLY A 205 -13.94 10.60 -3.14
N ILE A 206 -14.31 10.57 -1.86
CA ILE A 206 -14.40 11.75 -0.97
C ILE A 206 -13.01 12.20 -0.51
N LEU A 207 -12.00 11.31 -0.57
CA LEU A 207 -10.63 11.60 -0.14
C LEU A 207 -9.85 12.39 -1.20
N VAL A 208 -10.34 13.58 -1.54
CA VAL A 208 -9.84 14.40 -2.66
C VAL A 208 -8.42 14.93 -2.45
N GLU A 209 -7.92 14.93 -1.21
CA GLU A 209 -6.54 15.30 -0.92
C GLU A 209 -5.57 14.12 -1.06
N LEU A 210 -6.04 12.88 -1.27
CA LEU A 210 -5.18 11.70 -1.37
C LEU A 210 -4.28 11.73 -2.61
N ARG A 211 -2.97 11.61 -2.41
CA ARG A 211 -1.97 11.59 -3.50
C ARG A 211 -1.62 10.20 -4.00
N SER A 212 -1.77 9.18 -3.15
CA SER A 212 -1.44 7.80 -3.50
C SER A 212 -2.47 6.82 -2.95
N LEU A 213 -3.03 6.02 -3.84
CA LEU A 213 -3.91 4.91 -3.51
C LEU A 213 -3.35 3.62 -4.13
N ASN A 214 -3.04 2.65 -3.27
CA ASN A 214 -2.57 1.33 -3.69
C ASN A 214 -3.45 0.24 -3.08
N LEU A 215 -4.24 -0.42 -3.93
CA LEU A 215 -5.13 -1.53 -3.57
C LEU A 215 -4.69 -2.84 -4.25
N SER A 216 -3.50 -2.86 -4.85
CA SER A 216 -3.05 -3.95 -5.70
C SER A 216 -2.85 -5.27 -4.95
N GLY A 217 -2.92 -6.40 -5.64
CA GLY A 217 -2.66 -7.71 -5.05
C GLY A 217 -3.66 -8.08 -3.95
N ASN A 218 -4.94 -7.97 -4.26
CA ASN A 218 -6.05 -8.34 -3.37
C ASN A 218 -7.08 -9.21 -4.14
N LEU A 219 -8.25 -9.44 -3.56
CA LEU A 219 -9.36 -10.20 -4.14
C LEU A 219 -10.57 -9.29 -4.41
N LEU A 220 -10.33 -8.02 -4.74
CA LEU A 220 -11.38 -7.03 -4.96
C LEU A 220 -12.15 -7.33 -6.24
N ILE A 221 -13.48 -7.19 -6.19
CA ILE A 221 -14.42 -7.46 -7.28
C ILE A 221 -15.23 -6.21 -7.64
N GLY A 222 -16.07 -6.34 -8.67
CA GLY A 222 -16.98 -5.28 -9.09
C GLY A 222 -16.29 -4.23 -9.96
N ASN A 223 -17.00 -3.12 -10.20
CA ASN A 223 -16.51 -2.03 -11.03
C ASN A 223 -15.57 -1.12 -10.23
N ILE A 224 -14.67 -0.45 -10.94
CA ILE A 224 -13.93 0.68 -10.39
C ILE A 224 -14.92 1.85 -10.21
N PRO A 225 -15.03 2.47 -9.02
CA PRO A 225 -15.96 3.59 -8.80
C PRO A 225 -15.60 4.83 -9.63
N ASP A 226 -16.61 5.45 -10.25
CA ASP A 226 -16.45 6.70 -11.00
C ASP A 226 -15.94 7.84 -10.10
N GLU A 227 -16.28 7.82 -8.81
CA GLU A 227 -15.92 8.83 -7.82
C GLU A 227 -14.41 8.94 -7.58
N ILE A 228 -13.61 7.92 -7.92
CA ILE A 228 -12.13 8.04 -7.88
C ILE A 228 -11.66 9.17 -8.82
N GLY A 229 -12.40 9.46 -9.90
CA GLY A 229 -12.11 10.60 -10.78
C GLY A 229 -12.25 11.98 -10.12
N ASN A 230 -12.81 12.08 -8.91
CA ASN A 230 -12.87 13.33 -8.15
C ASN A 230 -11.56 13.65 -7.40
N MET A 231 -10.64 12.67 -7.30
CA MET A 231 -9.41 12.78 -6.52
C MET A 231 -8.33 13.49 -7.33
N GLU A 232 -8.55 14.76 -7.66
CA GLU A 232 -7.74 15.50 -8.65
C GLU A 232 -6.26 15.60 -8.30
N LEU A 233 -5.88 15.50 -7.02
CA LEU A 233 -4.48 15.53 -6.56
C LEU A 233 -3.76 14.17 -6.66
N MET A 234 -4.43 13.13 -7.16
CA MET A 234 -3.87 11.78 -7.27
C MET A 234 -2.62 11.76 -8.15
N GLU A 235 -1.52 11.24 -7.59
CA GLU A 235 -0.23 11.08 -8.27
C GLU A 235 0.09 9.60 -8.55
N SER A 236 -0.48 8.68 -7.77
CA SER A 236 -0.21 7.25 -7.87
C SER A 236 -1.47 6.45 -7.62
N LEU A 237 -1.92 5.69 -8.63
CA LEU A 237 -3.06 4.79 -8.52
C LEU A 237 -2.69 3.39 -8.99
N ASP A 238 -2.66 2.43 -8.06
CA ASP A 238 -2.43 1.02 -8.38
C ASP A 238 -3.61 0.15 -7.90
N LEU A 239 -4.32 -0.42 -8.87
CA LEU A 239 -5.45 -1.33 -8.69
C LEU A 239 -5.14 -2.72 -9.28
N SER A 240 -3.88 -2.97 -9.65
CA SER A 240 -3.49 -4.19 -10.36
C SER A 240 -3.66 -5.46 -9.53
N MET A 241 -3.65 -6.62 -10.19
CA MET A 241 -3.68 -7.93 -9.52
C MET A 241 -4.91 -8.08 -8.60
N ASN A 242 -6.09 -7.86 -9.17
CA ASN A 242 -7.39 -8.01 -8.51
C ASN A 242 -8.38 -8.75 -9.44
N GLN A 243 -9.66 -8.77 -9.10
CA GLN A 243 -10.75 -9.37 -9.90
C GLN A 243 -11.75 -8.30 -10.37
N LEU A 244 -11.29 -7.05 -10.55
CA LEU A 244 -12.12 -5.93 -10.96
C LEU A 244 -12.65 -6.14 -12.38
N ASN A 245 -13.89 -5.72 -12.63
CA ASN A 245 -14.56 -5.84 -13.93
C ASN A 245 -15.19 -4.50 -14.35
N GLY A 246 -15.97 -4.52 -15.43
CA GLY A 246 -16.53 -3.30 -16.01
C GLY A 246 -15.50 -2.55 -16.85
N GLU A 247 -15.70 -1.25 -17.02
CA GLU A 247 -14.82 -0.36 -17.78
C GLU A 247 -13.94 0.46 -16.84
N ILE A 248 -12.83 1.02 -17.36
CA ILE A 248 -12.12 2.08 -16.64
C ILE A 248 -13.01 3.34 -16.70
N PRO A 249 -13.37 3.95 -15.54
CA PRO A 249 -14.25 5.11 -15.51
C PRO A 249 -13.79 6.26 -16.41
N PRO A 250 -14.68 6.83 -17.25
CA PRO A 250 -14.36 8.03 -18.02
C PRO A 250 -13.93 9.22 -17.16
N SER A 251 -14.37 9.27 -15.90
CA SER A 251 -13.96 10.29 -14.93
C SER A 251 -12.47 10.28 -14.62
N PHE A 252 -11.74 9.19 -14.92
CA PHE A 252 -10.28 9.14 -14.76
C PHE A 252 -9.57 10.14 -15.67
N SER A 253 -10.25 10.68 -16.69
CA SER A 253 -9.73 11.80 -17.48
C SER A 253 -9.56 13.10 -16.69
N ASN A 254 -10.13 13.21 -15.49
CA ASN A 254 -9.95 14.35 -14.59
C ASN A 254 -8.68 14.25 -13.72
N LEU A 255 -8.05 13.09 -13.65
CA LEU A 255 -6.82 12.88 -12.87
C LEU A 255 -5.65 13.46 -13.67
N ASN A 256 -5.21 14.66 -13.31
CA ASN A 256 -4.23 15.45 -14.08
C ASN A 256 -2.80 15.39 -13.52
N PHE A 257 -2.58 14.70 -12.39
CA PHE A 257 -1.29 14.61 -11.71
C PHE A 257 -0.74 13.19 -11.63
N LEU A 258 -1.37 12.21 -12.28
CA LEU A 258 -0.91 10.82 -12.27
C LEU A 258 0.50 10.70 -12.87
N ASN A 259 1.40 10.14 -12.08
CA ASN A 259 2.77 9.78 -12.44
C ASN A 259 2.95 8.26 -12.39
N HIS A 260 2.11 7.57 -11.62
CA HIS A 260 2.07 6.11 -11.58
C HIS A 260 0.62 5.63 -11.74
N PHE A 261 0.39 4.73 -12.68
CA PHE A 261 -0.91 4.14 -12.94
C PHE A 261 -0.76 2.67 -13.31
N ASN A 262 -1.52 1.80 -12.65
CA ASN A 262 -1.52 0.38 -12.94
C ASN A 262 -2.88 -0.26 -12.64
N VAL A 263 -3.47 -0.89 -13.64
CA VAL A 263 -4.72 -1.66 -13.55
C VAL A 263 -4.56 -3.07 -14.12
N SER A 264 -3.32 -3.49 -14.32
CA SER A 264 -2.98 -4.78 -14.94
C SER A 264 -3.51 -5.96 -14.14
N TYR A 265 -3.68 -7.10 -14.80
CA TYR A 265 -4.13 -8.35 -14.20
C TYR A 265 -5.46 -8.19 -13.42
N ASN A 266 -6.49 -7.79 -14.16
CA ASN A 266 -7.87 -7.69 -13.73
C ASN A 266 -8.79 -8.30 -14.82
N ASN A 267 -10.10 -8.10 -14.71
CA ASN A 267 -11.09 -8.55 -15.67
C ASN A 267 -11.79 -7.35 -16.36
N LEU A 268 -11.06 -6.24 -16.53
CA LEU A 268 -11.58 -4.99 -17.11
C LEU A 268 -11.83 -5.12 -18.62
N THR A 269 -12.79 -4.37 -19.12
CA THR A 269 -13.30 -4.40 -20.50
C THR A 269 -13.45 -2.98 -21.04
N GLY A 270 -13.81 -2.85 -22.32
CA GLY A 270 -14.11 -1.54 -22.92
C GLY A 270 -12.87 -0.78 -23.38
N GLN A 271 -13.12 0.46 -23.80
CA GLN A 271 -12.08 1.36 -24.31
C GLN A 271 -11.38 2.08 -23.15
N ILE A 272 -10.05 2.19 -23.21
CA ILE A 272 -9.30 3.05 -22.28
C ILE A 272 -9.75 4.51 -22.50
N PRO A 273 -10.25 5.21 -21.46
CA PRO A 273 -10.70 6.60 -21.58
C PRO A 273 -9.60 7.47 -22.18
N THR A 274 -9.99 8.33 -23.12
CA THR A 274 -9.05 9.30 -23.70
C THR A 274 -8.84 10.42 -22.69
N SER A 275 -7.59 10.60 -22.26
CA SER A 275 -7.17 11.67 -21.35
C SER A 275 -5.75 12.14 -21.68
N THR A 276 -5.25 13.13 -20.95
CA THR A 276 -3.88 13.61 -21.14
C THR A 276 -2.83 12.61 -20.64
N GLN A 277 -3.14 11.81 -19.62
CA GLN A 277 -2.15 10.98 -18.91
C GLN A 277 -2.31 9.47 -19.13
N LEU A 278 -3.54 8.95 -19.29
CA LEU A 278 -3.72 7.49 -19.43
C LEU A 278 -3.00 6.94 -20.66
N GLN A 279 -2.99 7.68 -21.77
CA GLN A 279 -2.26 7.29 -22.98
C GLN A 279 -0.74 7.40 -22.85
N SER A 280 -0.21 8.01 -21.77
CA SER A 280 1.23 8.14 -21.54
C SER A 280 1.86 6.93 -20.82
N PHE A 281 1.04 6.11 -20.16
CA PHE A 281 1.52 4.93 -19.45
C PHE A 281 1.81 3.78 -20.42
N GLU A 282 2.75 2.93 -20.04
CA GLU A 282 3.15 1.79 -20.87
C GLU A 282 2.10 0.68 -20.91
N ASN A 283 2.18 -0.18 -21.93
CA ASN A 283 1.25 -1.29 -22.12
C ASN A 283 1.15 -2.24 -20.92
N PHE A 284 2.21 -2.35 -20.12
CA PHE A 284 2.20 -3.22 -18.93
C PHE A 284 1.17 -2.76 -17.90
N SER A 285 0.87 -1.46 -17.80
CA SER A 285 -0.12 -0.91 -16.85
C SER A 285 -1.54 -1.39 -17.12
N TYR A 286 -1.80 -1.93 -18.31
CA TYR A 286 -3.12 -2.40 -18.76
C TYR A 286 -3.16 -3.90 -19.04
N MET A 287 -2.01 -4.57 -18.98
CA MET A 287 -1.83 -5.96 -19.37
C MET A 287 -2.76 -6.90 -18.58
N GLY A 288 -3.16 -8.02 -19.18
CA GLY A 288 -3.97 -9.02 -18.49
C GLY A 288 -5.44 -8.61 -18.30
N ASN A 289 -5.93 -7.64 -19.08
CA ASN A 289 -7.34 -7.24 -19.16
C ASN A 289 -7.90 -7.44 -20.59
N TYR A 290 -9.20 -7.21 -20.78
CA TYR A 290 -9.89 -7.21 -22.07
C TYR A 290 -10.05 -5.80 -22.68
N LEU A 291 -9.19 -4.86 -22.28
CA LEU A 291 -9.21 -3.46 -22.73
C LEU A 291 -8.83 -3.30 -24.21
N CYS A 292 -9.18 -2.14 -24.79
CA CYS A 292 -8.81 -1.72 -26.13
C CYS A 292 -8.61 -0.20 -26.22
N GLY A 293 -8.06 0.28 -27.33
CA GLY A 293 -7.74 1.69 -27.55
C GLY A 293 -6.36 2.09 -27.02
N PRO A 294 -5.83 3.26 -27.43
CA PRO A 294 -4.51 3.71 -27.02
C PRO A 294 -4.35 3.76 -25.49
N PRO A 295 -3.18 3.36 -24.94
CA PRO A 295 -1.91 3.05 -25.62
C PRO A 295 -1.82 1.64 -26.21
N LEU A 296 -2.83 0.79 -25.98
CA LEU A 296 -2.86 -0.55 -26.55
C LEU A 296 -3.02 -0.51 -28.07
N THR A 297 -2.38 -1.44 -28.77
CA THR A 297 -2.51 -1.61 -30.22
C THR A 297 -3.82 -2.27 -30.64
N LYS A 298 -4.62 -2.76 -29.67
CA LYS A 298 -5.90 -3.42 -29.91
C LYS A 298 -6.99 -2.38 -30.18
N ASN A 299 -7.59 -2.43 -31.38
CA ASN A 299 -8.68 -1.53 -31.76
C ASN A 299 -10.01 -1.92 -31.09
N CYS A 300 -10.79 -0.93 -30.70
CA CYS A 300 -12.15 -1.12 -30.19
C CYS A 300 -13.12 -1.25 -31.37
N SER A 301 -13.44 -2.47 -31.78
CA SER A 301 -14.49 -2.69 -32.78
C SER A 301 -15.87 -2.48 -32.15
N THR A 302 -16.68 -1.58 -32.72
CA THR A 302 -18.07 -1.40 -32.30
C THR A 302 -18.85 -2.69 -32.57
N LYS A 303 -19.23 -3.36 -31.46
CA LYS A 303 -20.00 -4.61 -31.32
C LYS A 303 -19.16 -5.88 -31.12
N GLY A 304 -19.01 -6.24 -29.84
CA GLY A 304 -19.17 -7.59 -29.28
C GLY A 304 -18.78 -8.78 -30.16
N LEU A 305 -17.47 -9.00 -30.28
CA LEU A 305 -16.73 -10.26 -30.19
C LEU A 305 -15.30 -9.94 -30.67
N PRO A 306 -14.24 -10.47 -30.05
CA PRO A 306 -12.94 -10.47 -30.71
C PRO A 306 -13.06 -11.40 -31.91
N THR A 307 -13.27 -10.82 -33.08
CA THR A 307 -12.92 -11.49 -34.32
C THR A 307 -11.43 -11.26 -34.47
N ASP A 308 -10.66 -12.33 -34.29
CA ASP A 308 -9.33 -12.41 -34.88
C ASP A 308 -9.53 -12.27 -36.38
N VAL A 309 -9.44 -11.03 -36.87
CA VAL A 309 -9.35 -10.75 -38.30
C VAL A 309 -7.95 -11.19 -38.70
N ALA A 310 -7.83 -12.50 -38.91
CA ALA A 310 -6.81 -13.10 -39.73
C ALA A 310 -7.00 -12.55 -41.15
N ASN A 311 -6.42 -11.39 -41.41
CA ASN A 311 -5.95 -11.07 -42.74
C ASN A 311 -4.85 -12.07 -43.05
N ASN A 312 -5.15 -13.06 -43.88
CA ASN A 312 -4.36 -13.32 -45.08
C ASN A 312 -4.96 -14.44 -45.92
N GLY A 313 -5.33 -14.04 -47.15
CA GLY A 313 -4.79 -14.60 -48.38
C GLY A 313 -4.60 -16.11 -48.43
N SER A 314 -5.39 -16.72 -49.31
CA SER A 314 -5.15 -18.03 -49.90
C SER A 314 -3.67 -18.34 -50.16
N SER A 315 -3.13 -19.34 -49.46
CA SER A 315 -2.22 -20.33 -50.04
C SER A 315 -2.03 -21.48 -49.06
N SER A 316 -2.18 -22.70 -49.57
CA SER A 316 -1.89 -23.97 -48.92
C SER A 316 -0.43 -24.04 -48.48
N GLU A 317 -0.16 -24.49 -47.24
CA GLU A 317 0.86 -25.50 -46.91
C GLU A 317 1.11 -25.62 -45.38
N GLY A 318 1.03 -26.86 -44.88
CA GLY A 318 1.81 -27.41 -43.76
C GLY A 318 1.72 -26.73 -42.38
N GLY A 319 1.09 -27.40 -41.42
CA GLY A 319 1.12 -27.03 -40.00
C GLY A 319 2.56 -26.88 -39.48
N LYS A 320 3.01 -25.64 -39.28
CA LYS A 320 4.32 -25.34 -38.72
C LYS A 320 4.31 -25.56 -37.21
N VAL A 321 5.07 -26.56 -36.76
CA VAL A 321 5.37 -26.79 -35.35
C VAL A 321 6.05 -25.55 -34.79
N ASN A 322 5.52 -25.02 -33.69
CA ASN A 322 6.13 -23.89 -33.00
C ASN A 322 7.38 -24.35 -32.25
N TRP A 323 8.53 -24.15 -32.90
CA TRP A 323 9.85 -24.55 -32.39
C TRP A 323 10.21 -23.91 -31.04
N LEU A 324 9.63 -22.77 -30.69
CA LEU A 324 9.83 -22.16 -29.37
C LEU A 324 9.33 -23.07 -28.25
N TYR A 325 8.13 -23.65 -28.41
CA TYR A 325 7.56 -24.58 -27.43
C TYR A 325 8.36 -25.88 -27.36
N VAL A 326 8.81 -26.39 -28.51
CA VAL A 326 9.67 -27.57 -28.56
C VAL A 326 10.98 -27.32 -27.81
N SER A 327 11.60 -26.15 -27.99
CA SER A 327 12.83 -25.76 -27.30
C SER A 327 12.63 -25.59 -25.79
N ILE A 328 11.52 -25.01 -25.34
CA ILE A 328 11.19 -24.87 -23.91
C ILE A 328 11.01 -26.25 -23.26
N VAL A 329 10.26 -27.14 -23.91
CA VAL A 329 10.02 -28.50 -23.40
C VAL A 329 11.32 -29.31 -23.32
N LEU A 330 12.16 -29.25 -24.37
CA LEU A 330 13.46 -29.92 -24.36
C LEU A 330 14.41 -29.35 -23.30
N GLY A 331 14.42 -28.02 -23.13
CA GLY A 331 15.21 -27.35 -22.10
C GLY A 331 14.78 -27.75 -20.68
N PHE A 332 13.47 -27.86 -20.43
CA PHE A 332 12.94 -28.32 -19.14
C PHE A 332 13.31 -29.78 -18.86
N ILE A 333 13.17 -30.68 -19.85
CA ILE A 333 13.53 -32.10 -19.69
C ILE A 333 15.04 -32.24 -19.40
N MET A 334 15.89 -31.56 -20.17
CA MET A 334 17.34 -31.63 -19.95
C MET A 334 17.75 -31.00 -18.61
N GLY A 335 17.16 -29.86 -18.23
CA GLY A 335 17.43 -29.21 -16.95
C GLY A 335 16.97 -30.05 -15.75
N PHE A 336 15.77 -30.62 -15.82
CA PHE A 336 15.23 -31.48 -14.77
C PHE A 336 16.11 -32.72 -14.55
N TRP A 337 16.49 -33.42 -15.62
CA TRP A 337 17.36 -34.60 -15.49
C TRP A 337 18.81 -34.26 -15.15
N GLY A 338 19.31 -33.09 -15.56
CA GLY A 338 20.64 -32.61 -15.16
C GLY A 338 20.77 -32.32 -13.65
N VAL A 339 19.68 -31.88 -13.01
CA VAL A 339 19.64 -31.62 -11.56
C VAL A 339 19.27 -32.86 -10.75
N VAL A 340 18.37 -33.70 -11.28
CA VAL A 340 17.82 -34.84 -10.54
C VAL A 340 18.69 -36.10 -10.66
N ALA A 341 19.33 -36.36 -11.82
CA ALA A 341 20.14 -37.57 -12.01
C ALA A 341 21.34 -37.70 -11.04
N PRO A 342 22.06 -36.62 -10.66
CA PRO A 342 23.13 -36.69 -9.67
C PRO A 342 22.65 -36.99 -8.24
N LEU A 343 21.35 -36.83 -7.95
CA LEU A 343 20.79 -37.12 -6.62
C LEU A 343 20.48 -38.61 -6.41
N PHE A 344 20.61 -39.43 -7.46
CA PHE A 344 20.35 -40.87 -7.45
C PHE A 344 21.63 -41.74 -7.54
N PHE A 345 22.82 -41.15 -7.50
CA PHE A 345 24.12 -41.84 -7.51
C PHE A 345 25.05 -41.39 -6.39
#